data_AF-A0A7R8ZPW4-F1
#
_entry.id   AF-A0A7R8ZPW4-F1
#
_cell.length_a   1.000
_cell.length_b   1.000
_cell.length_c   1.000
_cell.angle_alpha   90.00
_cell.angle_beta   90.00
_cell.angle_gamma   90.00
#
_symmetry.space_group_name_H-M   'P 1'
#
loop_
_entity.id
_entity.type
_entity.pdbx_description
1 polymer ?
#
loop_
_entity_poly.entity_id
_entity_poly.type
_entity_poly.pdbx_seq_one_letter_code
_entity_poly.pdbx_strand_id
1 'polypeptide(L)'
;MDFKNVETTKENIQPLKKGRVKSALLESLCFEEPELRRKRCEFEKLLRSSEDLDDPLEPWYQYITWTEQHYPRGSKDGKLDQLLEKCIKKFKTSLLYKEDQRFIGIYLNFACHQQDPIEIYNQMFKLGIGLECAELYKAWSWELERLGNAGGAMGILSRGIGHSYRLKEELEAALE
;
A
#
# COMPACT_ATOMS: atom_id res chain seq x y z
N MET A 1 5.76 26.74 -21.72
CA MET A 1 6.50 25.80 -20.84
C MET A 1 7.23 26.64 -19.80
N ASP A 2 6.61 26.83 -18.65
CA ASP A 2 7.17 27.64 -17.56
C ASP A 2 8.11 26.79 -16.71
N PHE A 3 9.41 26.95 -16.93
CA PHE A 3 10.48 26.24 -16.21
C PHE A 3 10.42 26.42 -14.68
N LYS A 4 9.76 27.48 -14.20
CA LYS A 4 9.54 27.72 -12.76
C LYS A 4 8.65 26.68 -12.07
N ASN A 5 7.74 26.01 -12.79
CA ASN A 5 6.83 25.04 -12.16
C ASN A 5 7.49 23.68 -11.89
N VAL A 6 8.51 23.32 -12.68
CA VAL A 6 9.30 22.09 -12.49
C VAL A 6 10.22 22.18 -11.27
N GLU A 7 10.83 23.35 -11.04
CA GLU A 7 11.72 23.56 -9.87
C GLU A 7 10.94 23.55 -8.56
N THR A 8 9.76 24.18 -8.51
CA THR A 8 8.92 24.20 -7.29
C THR A 8 8.30 22.83 -6.94
N THR A 9 8.18 21.93 -7.92
CA THR A 9 7.60 20.58 -7.72
C THR A 9 8.64 19.53 -7.33
N LYS A 10 9.94 19.81 -7.55
CA LYS A 10 11.04 18.91 -7.11
C LYS A 10 11.19 18.85 -5.59
N GLU A 11 10.85 19.91 -4.86
CA GLU A 11 11.06 19.97 -3.41
C GLU A 11 10.03 19.17 -2.58
N ASN A 12 8.95 18.65 -3.19
CA ASN A 12 7.85 17.97 -2.48
C ASN A 12 7.46 16.60 -3.07
N ILE A 13 8.40 15.86 -3.67
CA ILE A 13 8.15 14.51 -4.20
C ILE A 13 8.25 13.49 -3.07
N GLN A 14 7.13 12.89 -2.66
CA GLN A 14 7.11 11.82 -1.65
C GLN A 14 7.85 10.58 -2.19
N PRO A 15 8.85 10.03 -1.46
CA PRO A 15 9.49 8.78 -1.85
C PRO A 15 8.52 7.61 -1.69
N LEU A 16 8.46 6.72 -2.68
CA LEU A 16 7.70 5.47 -2.64
C LEU A 16 8.63 4.31 -2.32
N LYS A 17 8.22 3.37 -1.45
CA LYS A 17 9.02 2.17 -1.10
C LYS A 17 9.39 1.32 -2.32
N LYS A 18 8.51 1.29 -3.34
CA LYS A 18 8.74 0.59 -4.62
C LYS A 18 9.39 1.46 -5.71
N GLY A 19 9.76 2.69 -5.38
CA GLY A 19 10.24 3.68 -6.36
C GLY A 19 9.13 4.27 -7.23
N ARG A 20 9.47 5.32 -7.98
CA ARG A 20 8.57 5.97 -8.94
C ARG A 20 8.93 5.57 -10.37
N VAL A 21 7.92 5.35 -11.19
CA VAL A 21 8.07 5.16 -12.63
C VAL A 21 8.36 6.51 -13.26
N LYS A 22 9.52 6.66 -13.91
CA LYS A 22 9.95 7.95 -14.50
C LYS A 22 8.94 8.51 -15.50
N SER A 23 8.34 7.68 -16.33
CA SER A 23 7.30 8.11 -17.29
C SER A 23 6.06 8.63 -16.58
N ALA A 24 5.57 7.94 -15.54
CA ALA A 24 4.43 8.38 -14.76
C ALA A 24 4.71 9.67 -13.97
N LEU A 25 5.95 9.86 -13.49
CA LEU A 25 6.36 11.12 -12.87
C LEU A 25 6.37 12.26 -13.90
N LEU A 26 6.92 12.03 -15.10
CA LEU A 26 6.89 13.02 -16.19
C LEU A 26 5.46 13.34 -16.60
N GLU A 27 4.61 12.33 -16.72
CA GLU A 27 3.18 12.46 -16.97
C GLU A 27 2.48 13.28 -15.88
N SER A 28 2.78 13.05 -14.59
CA SER A 28 2.22 13.87 -13.50
C SER A 28 2.64 15.33 -13.53
N LEU A 29 3.81 15.62 -14.09
CA LEU A 29 4.33 16.98 -14.28
C LEU A 29 3.74 17.65 -15.54
N CYS A 30 3.27 16.85 -16.50
CA CYS A 30 2.72 17.29 -17.77
C CYS A 30 1.18 17.36 -17.78
N PHE A 31 0.50 16.46 -17.05
CA PHE A 31 -0.95 16.40 -16.99
C PHE A 31 -1.49 17.54 -16.13
N GLU A 32 -2.43 18.30 -16.68
CA GLU A 32 -3.20 19.27 -15.92
C GLU A 32 -4.28 18.56 -15.07
N GLU A 33 -4.72 19.17 -13.97
CA GLU A 33 -5.78 18.66 -13.09
C GLU A 33 -7.03 18.09 -13.82
N PRO A 34 -7.51 18.68 -14.94
CA PRO A 34 -8.63 18.13 -15.71
C PRO A 34 -8.38 16.74 -16.29
N GLU A 35 -7.16 16.45 -16.75
CA GLU A 35 -6.81 15.15 -17.34
C GLU A 35 -6.70 14.05 -16.28
N LEU A 36 -6.09 14.38 -15.14
CA LEU A 36 -6.05 13.51 -13.96
C LEU A 36 -7.46 13.21 -13.45
N ARG A 37 -8.36 14.21 -13.44
CA ARG A 37 -9.77 14.01 -13.11
C ARG A 37 -10.48 13.09 -14.11
N ARG A 38 -10.22 13.23 -15.40
CA ARG A 38 -10.80 12.36 -16.45
C ARG A 38 -10.37 10.91 -16.24
N LYS A 39 -9.08 10.67 -16.01
CA LYS A 39 -8.52 9.33 -15.74
C LYS A 39 -9.12 8.69 -14.48
N ARG A 40 -9.28 9.44 -13.39
CA ARG A 40 -9.98 8.96 -12.18
C ARG A 40 -11.41 8.50 -12.49
N CYS A 41 -12.15 9.27 -13.28
CA CYS A 41 -13.52 8.91 -13.68
C CYS A 41 -13.56 7.63 -14.53
N GLU A 42 -12.56 7.39 -15.38
CA GLU A 42 -12.42 6.13 -16.13
C GLU A 42 -12.22 4.94 -15.18
N PHE A 43 -11.30 5.05 -14.22
CA PHE A 43 -11.11 4.00 -13.20
C PHE A 43 -12.36 3.75 -12.37
N GLU A 44 -13.05 4.80 -11.91
CA GLU A 44 -14.29 4.65 -11.14
C GLU A 44 -15.40 3.96 -11.93
N LYS A 45 -15.47 4.19 -13.25
CA LYS A 45 -16.40 3.45 -14.13
C LYS A 45 -15.98 1.99 -14.24
N LEU A 46 -14.70 1.73 -14.43
CA LEU A 46 -14.15 0.37 -14.52
C LEU A 46 -14.46 -0.43 -13.25
N LEU A 47 -14.26 0.16 -12.06
CA LEU A 47 -14.57 -0.48 -10.77
C LEU A 47 -16.05 -0.88 -10.62
N ARG A 48 -16.97 -0.09 -11.20
CA ARG A 48 -18.41 -0.40 -11.15
C ARG A 48 -18.78 -1.56 -12.08
N SER A 49 -18.08 -1.69 -13.20
CA SER A 49 -18.29 -2.78 -14.16
C SER A 49 -17.50 -4.05 -13.86
N SER A 50 -16.61 -4.04 -12.86
CA SER A 50 -15.68 -5.12 -12.60
C SER A 50 -16.11 -6.07 -11.47
N GLU A 51 -17.35 -5.98 -10.99
CA GLU A 51 -17.80 -6.81 -9.86
C GLU A 51 -17.93 -8.29 -10.21
N ASP A 52 -18.25 -8.59 -11.47
CA ASP A 52 -18.46 -9.94 -11.99
C ASP A 52 -17.22 -10.53 -12.69
N LEU A 53 -16.06 -9.88 -12.59
CA LEU A 53 -14.80 -10.44 -13.11
C LEU A 53 -14.35 -11.60 -12.23
N ASP A 54 -13.52 -12.49 -12.79
CA ASP A 54 -12.85 -13.54 -12.02
C ASP A 54 -11.90 -12.96 -10.96
N ASP A 55 -11.27 -11.82 -11.28
CA ASP A 55 -10.41 -11.08 -10.38
C ASP A 55 -10.86 -9.62 -10.21
N PRO A 56 -11.86 -9.35 -9.35
CA PRO A 56 -12.33 -8.01 -9.06
C PRO A 56 -11.29 -7.13 -8.34
N LEU A 57 -10.19 -7.67 -7.82
CA LEU A 57 -9.13 -6.89 -7.16
C LEU A 57 -8.21 -6.18 -8.17
N GLU A 58 -8.00 -6.76 -9.36
CA GLU A 58 -7.05 -6.22 -10.35
C GLU A 58 -7.34 -4.76 -10.73
N PRO A 59 -8.59 -4.36 -11.06
CA PRO A 59 -8.89 -2.95 -11.37
C PRO A 59 -8.64 -1.99 -10.21
N TRP A 60 -8.81 -2.45 -8.96
CA TRP A 60 -8.47 -1.66 -7.77
C TRP A 60 -6.97 -1.48 -7.65
N TYR A 61 -6.20 -2.55 -7.82
CA TYR A 61 -4.75 -2.51 -7.75
C TYR A 61 -4.16 -1.58 -8.81
N GLN A 62 -4.69 -1.63 -10.04
CA GLN A 62 -4.29 -0.70 -11.11
C GLN A 62 -4.62 0.75 -10.78
N TYR A 63 -5.81 1.02 -10.23
CA TYR A 63 -6.21 2.38 -9.87
C TYR A 63 -5.36 2.95 -8.72
N ILE A 64 -5.09 2.15 -7.70
CA ILE A 64 -4.24 2.51 -6.56
C ILE A 64 -2.82 2.81 -7.06
N THR A 65 -2.24 1.89 -7.83
CA THR A 65 -0.89 2.06 -8.41
C THR A 65 -0.81 3.32 -9.27
N TRP A 66 -1.81 3.54 -10.14
CA TRP A 66 -1.87 4.76 -10.95
C TRP A 66 -1.89 6.01 -10.08
N THR A 67 -2.69 6.02 -9.02
CA THR A 67 -2.80 7.16 -8.08
C THR A 67 -1.47 7.41 -7.37
N GLU A 68 -0.77 6.39 -6.88
CA GLU A 68 0.55 6.57 -6.24
C GLU A 68 1.59 7.20 -7.16
N GLN A 69 1.57 6.81 -8.43
CA GLN A 69 2.54 7.29 -9.41
C GLN A 69 2.26 8.72 -9.89
N HIS A 70 0.98 9.11 -9.97
CA HIS A 70 0.55 10.39 -10.57
C HIS A 70 0.32 11.52 -9.56
N TYR A 71 0.39 11.25 -8.25
CA TYR A 71 0.27 12.28 -7.21
C TYR A 71 1.58 12.40 -6.43
N PRO A 72 2.55 13.20 -6.91
CA PRO A 72 3.87 13.27 -6.31
C PRO A 72 3.93 13.87 -4.92
N ARG A 73 2.95 14.69 -4.56
CA ARG A 73 2.86 15.38 -3.26
C ARG A 73 2.21 14.54 -2.15
N GLY A 74 1.76 13.33 -2.48
CA GLY A 74 1.30 12.34 -1.51
C GLY A 74 -0.21 12.07 -1.48
N SER A 75 -0.64 11.32 -0.46
CA SER A 75 -1.95 10.66 -0.42
C SER A 75 -3.15 11.61 -0.45
N LYS A 76 -3.00 12.84 0.06
CA LYS A 76 -4.08 13.84 0.23
C LYS A 76 -4.61 14.39 -1.11
N ASP A 77 -3.71 14.67 -2.05
CA ASP A 77 -4.10 15.25 -3.35
C ASP A 77 -4.78 14.20 -4.25
N GLY A 78 -4.36 12.94 -4.14
CA GLY A 78 -4.91 11.81 -4.89
C GLY A 78 -6.15 11.16 -4.28
N LYS A 79 -6.54 11.53 -3.04
CA LYS A 79 -7.51 10.79 -2.22
C LYS A 79 -7.16 9.30 -2.05
N LEU A 80 -5.86 9.00 -2.03
CA LEU A 80 -5.34 7.63 -1.97
C LEU A 80 -5.85 6.89 -0.72
N ASP A 81 -5.87 7.57 0.43
CA ASP A 81 -6.33 6.98 1.70
C ASP A 81 -7.77 6.45 1.62
N GLN A 82 -8.68 7.23 1.00
CA GLN A 82 -10.07 6.83 0.79
C GLN A 82 -10.18 5.66 -0.20
N LEU A 83 -9.31 5.61 -1.21
CA LEU A 83 -9.29 4.55 -2.20
C LEU A 83 -8.79 3.23 -1.58
N LEU A 84 -7.72 3.29 -0.79
CA LEU A 84 -7.19 2.16 -0.02
C LEU A 84 -8.24 1.62 0.96
N GLU A 85 -8.89 2.49 1.74
CA GLU A 85 -9.92 2.11 2.71
C GLU A 85 -11.11 1.40 2.03
N LYS A 86 -11.59 1.93 0.89
CA LYS A 86 -12.68 1.32 0.13
C LYS A 86 -12.30 -0.07 -0.40
N CYS A 87 -11.09 -0.21 -0.94
CA CYS A 87 -10.56 -1.50 -1.41
C CYS A 87 -10.52 -2.52 -0.27
N ILE A 88 -9.92 -2.15 0.86
CA ILE A 88 -9.82 -2.98 2.05
C ILE A 88 -11.20 -3.40 2.55
N LYS A 89 -12.13 -2.45 2.67
CA LYS A 89 -13.50 -2.73 3.12
C LYS A 89 -14.21 -3.73 2.21
N LYS A 90 -13.99 -3.66 0.89
CA LYS A 90 -14.60 -4.56 -0.09
C LYS A 90 -14.03 -5.98 -0.01
N PHE A 91 -12.72 -6.14 0.17
CA PHE A 91 -12.04 -7.45 0.04
C PHE A 91 -11.62 -8.11 1.36
N LYS A 92 -11.67 -7.43 2.51
CA LYS A 92 -11.20 -7.98 3.80
C LYS A 92 -11.85 -9.29 4.25
N THR A 93 -13.05 -9.61 3.76
CA THR A 93 -13.77 -10.85 4.07
C THR A 93 -13.59 -11.92 2.99
N SER A 94 -12.96 -11.59 1.86
CA SER A 94 -12.72 -12.54 0.78
C SER A 94 -11.58 -13.47 1.13
N LEU A 95 -11.86 -14.78 1.16
CA LEU A 95 -10.82 -15.79 1.41
C LEU A 95 -9.80 -15.87 0.27
N LEU A 96 -10.20 -15.50 -0.96
CA LEU A 96 -9.35 -15.56 -2.15
C LEU A 96 -8.14 -14.62 -2.07
N TYR A 97 -8.27 -13.51 -1.33
CA TYR A 97 -7.26 -12.46 -1.30
C TYR A 97 -6.46 -12.41 0.00
N LYS A 98 -6.69 -13.35 0.93
CA LYS A 98 -6.00 -13.34 2.23
C LYS A 98 -4.49 -13.41 2.10
N GLU A 99 -3.98 -14.23 1.18
CA GLU A 99 -2.55 -14.38 0.91
C GLU A 99 -2.15 -13.75 -0.45
N ASP A 100 -3.02 -12.94 -1.06
CA ASP A 100 -2.70 -12.23 -2.30
C ASP A 100 -1.75 -11.05 -2.00
N GLN A 101 -0.57 -11.09 -2.61
CA GLN A 101 0.49 -10.10 -2.41
C GLN A 101 0.06 -8.67 -2.76
N ARG A 102 -0.85 -8.47 -3.74
CA ARG A 102 -1.39 -7.15 -4.09
C ARG A 102 -2.25 -6.64 -2.95
N PHE A 103 -3.13 -7.49 -2.42
CA PHE A 103 -4.04 -7.09 -1.34
C PHE A 103 -3.29 -6.81 -0.03
N ILE A 104 -2.34 -7.67 0.32
CA ILE A 104 -1.46 -7.44 1.48
C ILE A 104 -0.69 -6.13 1.31
N GLY A 105 -0.09 -5.90 0.14
CA GLY A 105 0.62 -4.65 -0.16
C GLY A 105 -0.27 -3.41 -0.03
N ILE A 106 -1.53 -3.46 -0.49
CA ILE A 106 -2.53 -2.39 -0.32
C ILE A 106 -2.79 -2.12 1.17
N TYR A 107 -2.94 -3.19 1.98
CA TYR A 107 -3.20 -3.08 3.41
C TYR A 107 -2.00 -2.50 4.19
N LEU A 108 -0.79 -2.95 3.87
CA LEU A 108 0.44 -2.41 4.45
C LEU A 108 0.65 -0.95 4.05
N ASN A 109 0.29 -0.59 2.82
CA ASN A 109 0.31 0.79 2.36
C ASN A 109 -0.69 1.65 3.16
N PHE A 110 -1.91 1.16 3.36
CA PHE A 110 -2.90 1.83 4.19
C PHE A 110 -2.39 2.06 5.62
N ALA A 111 -1.76 1.05 6.23
CA ALA A 111 -1.18 1.15 7.57
C ALA A 111 -0.14 2.29 7.67
N CYS A 112 0.70 2.49 6.65
CA CYS A 112 1.71 3.57 6.64
C CYS A 112 1.11 4.98 6.67
N HIS A 113 -0.19 5.13 6.34
CA HIS A 113 -0.90 6.40 6.34
C HIS A 113 -1.79 6.60 7.58
N GLN A 114 -1.87 5.59 8.48
CA GLN A 114 -2.67 5.68 9.69
C GLN A 114 -1.88 6.24 10.87
N GLN A 115 -2.60 6.81 11.86
CA GLN A 115 -1.99 7.29 13.10
C GLN A 115 -1.49 6.16 13.99
N ASP A 116 -2.15 4.99 13.94
CA ASP A 116 -1.79 3.79 14.68
C ASP A 116 -1.66 2.58 13.74
N PRO A 117 -0.49 2.40 13.09
CA PRO A 117 -0.25 1.26 12.21
C PRO A 117 -0.27 -0.08 12.94
N ILE A 118 0.02 -0.10 14.24
CA ILE A 118 0.05 -1.32 15.06
C ILE A 118 -1.34 -1.96 15.13
N GLU A 119 -2.41 -1.17 15.31
CA GLU A 119 -3.77 -1.73 15.30
C GLU A 119 -4.13 -2.29 13.92
N ILE A 120 -3.65 -1.68 12.84
CA ILE A 120 -3.88 -2.19 11.48
C ILE A 120 -3.21 -3.55 11.27
N TYR A 121 -1.95 -3.72 11.70
CA TYR A 121 -1.26 -5.02 11.63
C TYR A 121 -1.94 -6.09 12.50
N ASN A 122 -2.39 -5.72 13.71
CA ASN A 122 -3.18 -6.60 14.56
C ASN A 122 -4.48 -7.03 13.87
N GLN A 123 -5.17 -6.10 13.20
CA GLN A 123 -6.39 -6.41 12.47
C GLN A 123 -6.13 -7.36 11.30
N MET A 124 -5.07 -7.13 10.51
CA MET A 124 -4.65 -8.04 9.44
C MET A 124 -4.43 -9.46 9.98
N PHE A 125 -3.68 -9.57 11.08
CA PHE A 125 -3.41 -10.85 11.74
C PHE A 125 -4.70 -11.54 12.23
N LYS A 126 -5.59 -10.81 12.93
CA LYS A 126 -6.89 -11.33 13.41
C LYS A 126 -7.79 -11.82 12.28
N LEU A 127 -7.78 -11.13 11.14
CA LEU A 127 -8.55 -11.53 9.95
C LEU A 127 -7.87 -12.66 9.16
N GLY A 128 -6.64 -13.01 9.50
CA GLY A 128 -5.81 -13.97 8.80
C GLY A 128 -5.46 -13.51 7.39
N ILE A 129 -5.05 -12.24 7.26
CA ILE A 129 -4.57 -11.65 6.01
C ILE A 129 -3.05 -11.54 6.08
N GLY A 130 -2.36 -12.14 5.12
CA GLY A 130 -0.90 -12.10 4.99
C GLY A 130 -0.18 -12.88 6.09
N LEU A 131 -0.77 -13.95 6.59
CA LEU A 131 -0.11 -14.76 7.64
C LEU A 131 1.13 -15.47 7.12
N GLU A 132 1.19 -15.73 5.81
CA GLU A 132 2.36 -16.28 5.11
C GLU A 132 3.20 -15.20 4.40
N CYS A 133 3.09 -13.92 4.81
CA CYS A 133 3.83 -12.82 4.19
C CYS A 133 4.83 -12.20 5.19
N ALA A 134 6.12 -12.30 4.87
CA ALA A 134 7.19 -11.74 5.70
C ALA A 134 7.07 -10.22 5.86
N GLU A 135 6.63 -9.52 4.81
CA GLU A 135 6.50 -8.06 4.82
C GLU A 135 5.54 -7.55 5.89
N LEU A 136 4.49 -8.32 6.23
CA LEU A 136 3.62 -7.99 7.35
C LEU A 136 4.39 -7.97 8.66
N TYR A 137 5.10 -9.06 8.99
CA TYR A 137 5.83 -9.18 10.25
C TYR A 137 7.00 -8.21 10.32
N LYS A 138 7.72 -7.97 9.22
CA LYS A 138 8.82 -6.99 9.15
C LYS A 138 8.31 -5.56 9.36
N ALA A 139 7.23 -5.17 8.68
CA ALA A 139 6.65 -3.83 8.84
C ALA A 139 6.13 -3.61 10.27
N TRP A 140 5.49 -4.63 10.84
CA TRP A 140 5.00 -4.58 12.21
C TRP A 140 6.13 -4.52 13.25
N SER A 141 7.16 -5.36 13.09
CA SER A 141 8.36 -5.36 13.93
C SER A 141 9.03 -3.99 13.91
N TRP A 142 9.30 -3.45 12.72
CA TRP A 142 9.93 -2.15 12.56
C TRP A 142 9.16 -1.02 13.25
N GLU A 143 7.83 -1.03 13.17
CA GLU A 143 7.02 -0.01 13.83
C GLU A 143 7.08 -0.14 15.36
N LEU A 144 7.14 -1.36 15.90
CA LEU A 144 7.32 -1.59 17.34
C LEU A 144 8.70 -1.11 17.82
N GLU A 145 9.76 -1.36 17.04
CA GLU A 145 11.11 -0.84 17.35
C GLU A 145 11.14 0.68 17.35
N ARG A 146 10.49 1.31 16.36
CA ARG A 146 10.35 2.77 16.28
C ARG A 146 9.66 3.36 17.51
N LEU A 147 8.75 2.62 18.11
CA LEU A 147 8.06 2.97 19.37
C LEU A 147 8.88 2.59 20.62
N GLY A 148 10.09 2.07 20.47
CA GLY A 148 10.98 1.65 21.57
C GLY A 148 10.65 0.28 22.17
N ASN A 149 9.77 -0.50 21.54
CA ASN A 149 9.35 -1.81 22.01
C ASN A 149 10.08 -2.95 21.27
N ALA A 150 11.40 -3.04 21.48
CA ALA A 150 12.24 -4.08 20.88
C ALA A 150 11.79 -5.52 21.26
N GLY A 151 11.36 -5.73 22.51
CA GLY A 151 10.85 -7.04 22.94
C GLY A 151 9.59 -7.46 22.20
N GLY A 152 8.67 -6.50 21.95
CA GLY A 152 7.49 -6.72 21.12
C GLY A 152 7.86 -7.03 19.67
N ALA A 153 8.80 -6.26 19.10
CA ALA A 153 9.29 -6.44 17.73
C ALA A 153 9.82 -7.86 17.49
N MET A 154 10.75 -8.32 18.34
CA MET A 154 11.27 -9.70 18.30
C MET A 154 10.16 -10.74 18.47
N GLY A 155 9.18 -10.46 19.33
CA GLY A 155 8.03 -11.32 19.55
C GLY A 155 7.15 -11.48 18.30
N ILE A 156 7.00 -10.42 17.50
CA ILE A 156 6.24 -10.45 16.24
C ILE A 156 7.00 -11.25 15.17
N LEU A 157 8.30 -11.06 15.02
CA LEU A 157 9.12 -11.85 14.09
C LEU A 157 9.09 -13.34 14.45
N SER A 158 9.29 -13.66 15.74
CA SER A 158 9.18 -15.03 16.26
C SER A 158 7.79 -15.64 16.00
N ARG A 159 6.73 -14.83 16.13
CA ARG A 159 5.36 -15.27 15.82
C ARG A 159 5.20 -15.60 14.34
N GLY A 160 5.75 -14.79 13.43
CA GLY A 160 5.72 -15.08 12.00
C GLY A 160 6.42 -16.40 11.65
N ILE A 161 7.59 -16.65 12.25
CA ILE A 161 8.33 -17.92 12.09
C ILE A 161 7.48 -19.11 12.57
N GLY A 162 6.82 -18.98 13.72
CA GLY A 162 5.94 -20.00 14.26
C GLY A 162 4.70 -20.25 13.40
N HIS A 163 4.24 -19.25 12.64
CA HIS A 163 3.05 -19.33 11.79
C HIS A 163 3.33 -20.00 10.44
N SER A 164 4.51 -19.75 9.86
CA SER A 164 4.92 -20.34 8.59
C SER A 164 6.43 -20.55 8.57
N TYR A 165 6.84 -21.82 8.49
CA TYR A 165 8.25 -22.20 8.39
C TYR A 165 8.93 -21.59 7.15
N ARG A 166 8.16 -21.26 6.10
CA ARG A 166 8.67 -20.63 4.88
C ARG A 166 9.22 -19.22 5.13
N LEU A 167 8.75 -18.55 6.18
CA LEU A 167 9.21 -17.21 6.55
C LEU A 167 10.46 -17.25 7.42
N LYS A 168 10.93 -18.43 7.83
CA LYS A 168 11.99 -18.58 8.82
C LYS A 168 13.26 -17.85 8.43
N GLU A 169 13.82 -18.17 7.26
CA GLU A 169 15.09 -17.59 6.79
C GLU A 169 15.00 -16.06 6.68
N GLU A 170 13.90 -15.56 6.13
CA GLU A 170 13.69 -14.12 5.91
C GLU A 170 13.46 -13.33 7.21
N LEU A 171 12.74 -13.92 8.18
CA LEU A 171 12.47 -13.27 9.47
C LEU A 171 13.62 -13.44 10.46
N GLU A 172 14.41 -14.50 10.37
CA GLU A 172 15.64 -14.66 11.16
C GLU A 172 16.69 -13.63 10.75
N ALA A 173 16.84 -13.35 9.45
CA ALA A 173 17.71 -12.27 8.97
C ALA A 173 17.28 -10.87 9.46
N ALA A 174 16.02 -10.70 9.88
CA ALA A 174 15.53 -9.45 10.45
C ALA A 174 15.73 -9.35 11.98
N LEU A 175 16.24 -10.40 12.64
CA LEU A 175 16.56 -10.43 14.07
C LEU A 175 18.04 -10.10 14.36
N GLU A 176 18.91 -10.11 13.34
CA GLU A 176 20.35 -9.80 13.43
C GLU A 176 20.65 -8.29 13.40
#